data_AF-A0A8S3YP06-F1
#
_entry.id   AF-A0A8S3YP06-F1
#
_cell.length_a   1.000
_cell.length_b   1.000
_cell.length_c   1.000
_cell.angle_alpha   90.00
_cell.angle_beta   90.00
_cell.angle_gamma   90.00
#
_symmetry.space_group_name_H-M   'P 1'
#
loop_
_entity.id
_entity.type
_entity.pdbx_description
1 polymer ?
#
loop_
_entity_poly.entity_id
_entity_poly.type
_entity_poly.pdbx_seq_one_letter_code
_entity_poly.pdbx_strand_id
1 'polypeptide(L)'
;QGDMRFTVQPSNRSVAEGSVAILNCTVAKRVGDVQWTKGGFGLGVDRTLPGFDRYTVIGVEQKGVISKWCEYNLQIQDVSIDDEDWYECQVLASEDYPRGLRSQRAFLSVIVPPERPSITGAPTIPVVLHTPTNITCRADK
;
A
#
# COMPACT_ATOMS: atom_id res chain seq x y z
N GLN A 1 -17.39 29.29 -2.68
CA GLN A 1 -16.65 28.53 -3.71
C GLN A 1 -15.60 27.70 -2.99
N GLY A 2 -15.74 26.37 -2.94
CA GLY A 2 -14.87 25.51 -2.10
C GLY A 2 -13.50 25.21 -2.72
N ASP A 3 -12.50 25.04 -1.87
CA ASP A 3 -11.08 24.81 -2.18
C ASP A 3 -10.78 23.38 -2.67
N MET A 4 -9.63 23.19 -3.34
CA MET A 4 -9.08 21.86 -3.68
C MET A 4 -8.79 21.09 -2.40
N ARG A 5 -9.22 19.83 -2.32
CA ARG A 5 -9.04 19.01 -1.12
C ARG A 5 -9.10 17.53 -1.41
N PHE A 6 -8.54 16.73 -0.51
CA PHE A 6 -8.82 15.31 -0.48
C PHE A 6 -10.21 15.04 0.07
N THR A 7 -10.99 14.23 -0.63
CA THR A 7 -12.24 13.66 -0.12
C THR A 7 -12.03 12.26 0.43
N VAL A 8 -11.00 11.56 -0.05
CA VAL A 8 -10.50 10.30 0.50
C VAL A 8 -8.99 10.39 0.56
N GLN A 9 -8.42 10.02 1.70
CA GLN A 9 -6.99 9.96 1.93
C GLN A 9 -6.59 8.51 2.28
N PRO A 10 -5.35 8.11 1.99
CA PRO A 10 -4.93 6.74 2.27
C PRO A 10 -4.79 6.50 3.77
N SER A 11 -4.95 5.25 4.18
CA SER A 11 -4.77 4.80 5.56
C SER A 11 -3.81 3.62 5.60
N ASN A 12 -3.20 3.38 6.77
CA ASN A 12 -2.35 2.22 6.98
C ASN A 12 -3.06 0.93 6.58
N ARG A 13 -2.33 -0.01 5.97
CA ARG A 13 -2.88 -1.26 5.48
C ARG A 13 -1.86 -2.38 5.65
N SER A 14 -2.33 -3.56 6.04
CA SER A 14 -1.52 -4.78 6.05
C SER A 14 -2.05 -5.73 4.99
N VAL A 15 -1.17 -6.28 4.16
CA VAL A 15 -1.52 -7.08 2.98
C VAL A 15 -0.58 -8.27 2.90
N ALA A 16 -1.09 -9.44 2.53
CA ALA A 16 -0.26 -10.63 2.39
C ALA A 16 0.66 -10.52 1.16
N GLU A 17 1.88 -11.06 1.25
CA GLU A 17 2.77 -11.20 0.11
C GLU A 17 2.07 -11.97 -1.05
N GLY A 18 2.33 -11.55 -2.29
CA GLY A 18 1.72 -12.10 -3.50
C GLY A 18 0.28 -11.66 -3.76
N SER A 19 -0.33 -10.86 -2.88
CA SER A 19 -1.69 -10.34 -3.09
C SER A 19 -1.70 -8.92 -3.67
N VAL A 20 -2.89 -8.31 -3.82
CA VAL A 20 -3.05 -6.97 -4.38
C VAL A 20 -3.31 -5.95 -3.27
N ALA A 21 -2.49 -4.91 -3.20
CA ALA A 21 -2.71 -3.76 -2.32
C ALA A 21 -3.38 -2.61 -3.09
N ILE A 22 -4.31 -1.91 -2.43
CA ILE A 22 -4.93 -0.69 -2.95
C ILE A 22 -4.85 0.40 -1.85
N LEU A 23 -4.25 1.54 -2.18
CA LEU A 23 -4.21 2.73 -1.34
C LEU A 23 -5.09 3.81 -1.95
N ASN A 24 -6.10 4.24 -1.20
CA ASN A 24 -7.14 5.09 -1.75
C ASN A 24 -6.73 6.57 -1.72
N CYS A 25 -6.98 7.29 -2.80
CA CYS A 25 -6.82 8.73 -2.88
C CYS A 25 -7.87 9.33 -3.82
N THR A 26 -8.67 10.25 -3.31
CA THR A 26 -9.67 10.97 -4.12
C THR A 26 -9.54 12.46 -3.87
N VAL A 27 -9.41 13.22 -4.96
CA VAL A 27 -9.22 14.67 -4.93
C VAL A 27 -10.43 15.36 -5.51
N ALA A 28 -11.06 16.24 -4.73
CA ALA A 28 -12.10 17.14 -5.23
C ALA A 28 -11.49 18.43 -5.77
N LYS A 29 -12.04 18.92 -6.87
CA LYS A 29 -11.63 20.17 -7.53
C LYS A 29 -10.13 20.23 -7.83
N ARG A 30 -9.56 19.10 -8.23
CA ARG A 30 -8.15 18.97 -8.60
C ARG A 30 -7.75 20.03 -9.62
N VAL A 31 -6.64 20.71 -9.33
CA VAL A 31 -5.87 21.55 -10.24
C VAL A 31 -4.40 21.18 -10.07
N GLY A 32 -3.76 20.73 -11.15
CA GLY A 32 -2.43 20.11 -11.13
C GLY A 32 -2.48 18.57 -11.16
N ASP A 33 -1.32 17.96 -11.40
CA ASP A 33 -1.17 16.52 -11.55
C ASP A 33 -1.05 15.82 -10.19
N VAL A 34 -1.52 14.57 -10.14
CA VAL A 34 -1.41 13.74 -8.93
C VAL A 34 -0.25 12.77 -9.09
N GLN A 35 0.57 12.69 -8.06
CA GLN A 35 1.70 11.79 -7.95
C GLN A 35 1.63 11.02 -6.63
N TRP A 36 1.94 9.73 -6.67
CA TRP A 36 2.22 8.95 -5.47
C TRP A 36 3.70 9.00 -5.12
N THR A 37 3.99 8.97 -3.83
CA THR A 37 5.34 8.77 -3.33
C THR A 37 5.43 7.49 -2.52
N LYS A 38 6.59 6.83 -2.55
CA LYS A 38 6.98 5.68 -1.71
C LYS A 38 8.29 6.03 -1.03
N GLY A 39 8.32 6.04 0.31
CA GLY A 39 9.52 6.43 1.06
C GLY A 39 9.98 7.87 0.79
N GLY A 40 9.09 8.72 0.26
CA GLY A 40 9.40 10.07 -0.22
C GLY A 40 9.91 10.15 -1.66
N PHE A 41 10.13 9.03 -2.35
CA PHE A 41 10.46 9.00 -3.77
C PHE A 41 9.18 9.09 -4.63
N GLY A 42 9.15 9.98 -5.62
CA GLY A 42 8.01 10.14 -6.52
C GLY A 42 7.94 9.04 -7.58
N LEU A 43 6.81 8.34 -7.65
CA LEU A 43 6.59 7.24 -8.60
C LEU A 43 6.27 7.74 -10.02
N GLY A 44 5.85 8.99 -10.16
CA GLY A 44 5.44 9.61 -11.42
C GLY A 44 3.98 10.05 -11.44
N VAL A 45 3.62 10.78 -12.50
CA VAL A 45 2.27 11.35 -12.72
C VAL A 45 1.42 10.54 -13.70
N ASP A 46 2.05 9.68 -14.51
CA ASP A 46 1.34 8.78 -15.42
C ASP A 46 0.67 7.66 -14.63
N ARG A 47 -0.58 7.34 -14.99
CA ARG A 47 -1.33 6.26 -14.33
C ARG A 47 -0.71 4.88 -14.52
N THR A 48 0.07 4.69 -15.57
CA THR A 48 0.79 3.44 -15.85
C THR A 48 2.07 3.28 -15.03
N LEU A 49 2.56 4.35 -14.39
CA LEU A 49 3.80 4.40 -13.61
C LEU A 49 4.99 3.69 -14.29
N PRO A 50 5.48 4.20 -15.45
CA PRO A 50 6.59 3.58 -16.18
C PRO A 50 7.82 3.36 -15.29
N GLY A 51 8.39 2.15 -15.34
CA GLY A 51 9.50 1.73 -14.47
C GLY A 51 9.06 1.02 -13.18
N PHE A 52 7.75 0.95 -12.92
CA PHE A 52 7.16 0.21 -11.82
C PHE A 52 6.09 -0.77 -12.34
N ASP A 53 6.50 -1.86 -12.98
CA ASP A 53 5.61 -2.76 -13.74
C ASP A 53 4.41 -3.33 -12.94
N ARG A 54 4.55 -3.44 -11.62
CA ARG A 54 3.49 -3.94 -10.72
C ARG A 54 2.55 -2.85 -10.20
N TYR A 55 2.90 -1.59 -10.39
CA TYR A 55 2.23 -0.44 -9.80
C TYR A 55 1.38 0.24 -10.87
N THR A 56 0.13 0.57 -10.53
CA THR A 56 -0.77 1.32 -11.41
C THR A 56 -1.63 2.27 -10.61
N VAL A 57 -2.03 3.39 -11.20
CA VAL A 57 -2.99 4.31 -10.60
C VAL A 57 -4.35 4.10 -11.25
N ILE A 58 -5.26 3.50 -10.51
CA ILE A 58 -6.62 3.20 -10.93
C ILE A 58 -7.61 4.25 -10.40
N GLY A 59 -8.82 4.24 -10.94
CA GLY A 59 -9.93 5.08 -10.47
C GLY A 59 -10.57 5.90 -11.58
N VAL A 60 -11.74 6.46 -11.28
CA VAL A 60 -12.54 7.24 -12.24
C VAL A 60 -12.28 8.74 -12.13
N GLU A 61 -12.31 9.42 -13.27
CA GLU A 61 -12.36 10.89 -13.32
C GLU A 61 -13.80 11.32 -13.57
N GLN A 62 -14.49 11.81 -12.53
CA GLN A 62 -15.87 12.28 -12.70
C GLN A 62 -15.89 13.75 -13.10
N LYS A 63 -16.28 14.00 -14.36
CA LYS A 63 -16.45 15.33 -14.93
C LYS A 63 -17.94 15.69 -14.95
N GLY A 64 -18.44 16.25 -13.85
CA GLY A 64 -19.80 16.77 -13.74
C GLY A 64 -19.81 18.28 -13.46
N VAL A 65 -20.91 18.95 -13.84
CA VAL A 65 -21.12 20.40 -13.63
C VAL A 65 -21.22 20.77 -12.14
N ILE A 66 -21.73 19.86 -11.31
CA ILE A 66 -22.04 20.12 -9.89
C ILE A 66 -20.94 19.60 -8.95
N SER A 67 -20.23 18.54 -9.34
CA SER A 67 -19.17 17.96 -8.53
C SER A 67 -18.05 17.37 -9.39
N LYS A 68 -16.82 17.91 -9.23
CA LYS A 68 -15.59 17.42 -9.86
C LYS A 68 -14.76 16.71 -8.79
N TRP A 69 -14.65 15.38 -8.87
CA TRP A 69 -13.70 14.60 -8.09
C TRP A 69 -13.03 13.54 -8.96
N CYS A 70 -11.82 13.17 -8.58
CA CYS A 70 -10.99 12.27 -9.35
C CYS A 70 -10.34 11.27 -8.40
N GLU A 71 -10.51 9.99 -8.70
CA GLU A 71 -9.86 8.90 -7.98
C GLU A 71 -8.50 8.60 -8.60
N TYR A 72 -7.51 8.46 -7.72
CA TYR A 72 -6.12 8.15 -8.01
C TYR A 72 -5.64 7.09 -7.01
N ASN A 73 -6.35 5.97 -6.94
CA ASN A 73 -6.01 4.90 -6.02
C ASN A 73 -4.76 4.17 -6.55
N LEU A 74 -3.72 4.04 -5.73
CA LEU A 74 -2.53 3.27 -6.10
C LEU A 74 -2.83 1.78 -5.91
N GLN A 75 -2.72 1.01 -6.98
CA GLN A 75 -2.80 -0.44 -6.98
C GLN A 75 -1.40 -1.02 -7.15
N ILE A 76 -1.03 -1.97 -6.29
CA ILE A 76 0.21 -2.73 -6.38
C ILE A 76 -0.16 -4.22 -6.51
N GLN A 77 0.21 -4.84 -7.63
CA GLN A 77 0.02 -6.27 -7.89
C GLN A 77 1.21 -7.07 -7.35
N ASP A 78 0.97 -8.35 -7.04
CA ASP A 78 1.99 -9.27 -6.53
C ASP A 78 2.89 -8.63 -5.46
N VAL A 79 2.25 -8.14 -4.39
CA VAL A 79 2.92 -7.39 -3.32
C VAL A 79 4.11 -8.18 -2.77
N SER A 80 5.25 -7.51 -2.63
CA SER A 80 6.51 -8.08 -2.13
C SER A 80 6.98 -7.31 -0.90
N ILE A 81 7.89 -7.89 -0.12
CA ILE A 81 8.45 -7.22 1.07
C ILE A 81 9.08 -5.85 0.76
N ASP A 82 9.62 -5.66 -0.45
CA ASP A 82 10.19 -4.39 -0.89
C ASP A 82 9.15 -3.27 -1.01
N ASP A 83 7.86 -3.62 -1.06
CA ASP A 83 6.75 -2.67 -1.11
C ASP A 83 6.36 -2.13 0.28
N GLU A 84 6.88 -2.70 1.36
CA GLU A 84 6.64 -2.20 2.72
C GLU A 84 7.30 -0.83 2.93
N ASP A 85 6.48 0.23 2.94
CA ASP A 85 6.95 1.60 3.12
C ASP A 85 5.80 2.55 3.45
N TRP A 86 6.13 3.81 3.66
CA TRP A 86 5.23 4.93 3.72
C TRP A 86 4.89 5.45 2.33
N TYR A 87 3.59 5.59 2.08
CA TYR A 87 3.03 6.13 0.87
C TYR A 87 2.30 7.45 1.14
N GLU A 88 2.37 8.38 0.20
CA GLU A 88 1.66 9.66 0.27
C GLU A 88 1.16 10.06 -1.12
N CYS A 89 -0.09 10.50 -1.20
CA CYS A 89 -0.70 11.03 -2.41
C CYS A 89 -0.52 12.55 -2.45
N GLN A 90 0.08 13.07 -3.52
CA GLN A 90 0.42 14.48 -3.66
C GLN A 90 -0.21 15.06 -4.92
N VAL A 91 -0.82 16.23 -4.81
CA VAL A 91 -1.16 17.08 -5.95
C VAL A 91 -0.03 18.08 -6.12
N LEU A 92 0.63 18.07 -7.27
CA LEU A 92 1.75 18.95 -7.57
C LEU A 92 1.31 20.41 -7.64
N ALA A 93 2.26 21.33 -7.43
CA ALA A 93 2.01 22.74 -7.59
C ALA A 93 1.56 23.07 -9.03
N SER A 94 0.63 23.99 -9.16
CA SER A 94 0.14 24.53 -10.43
C SER A 94 0.01 26.05 -10.33
N GLU A 95 -0.27 26.72 -11.45
CA GLU A 95 -0.43 28.19 -11.47
C GLU A 95 -1.50 28.67 -10.48
N ASP A 96 -2.65 27.98 -10.42
CA ASP A 96 -3.74 28.32 -9.50
C ASP A 96 -3.48 27.84 -8.05
N TYR A 97 -2.61 26.85 -7.87
CA TYR A 97 -2.29 26.24 -6.57
C TYR A 97 -0.78 26.06 -6.38
N PRO A 98 -0.04 27.13 -6.03
CA PRO A 98 1.42 27.11 -5.99
C PRO A 98 2.01 26.24 -4.88
N ARG A 99 1.22 25.87 -3.87
CA ARG A 99 1.66 25.00 -2.76
C ARG A 99 1.39 23.52 -3.00
N GLY A 100 0.59 23.17 -4.00
CA GLY A 100 0.07 21.81 -4.17
C GLY A 100 -0.74 21.34 -2.96
N LEU A 101 -0.91 20.03 -2.81
CA LEU A 101 -1.61 19.41 -1.68
C LEU A 101 -0.98 18.06 -1.37
N ARG A 102 -0.86 17.70 -0.09
CA ARG A 102 -0.29 16.41 0.34
C ARG A 102 -1.25 15.72 1.29
N SER A 103 -1.52 14.44 1.06
CA SER A 103 -2.40 13.66 1.92
C SER A 103 -1.70 13.33 3.24
N GLN A 104 -2.43 12.75 4.19
CA GLN A 104 -1.80 11.99 5.26
C GLN A 104 -0.97 10.84 4.68
N ARG A 105 0.07 10.44 5.43
CA ARG A 105 0.91 9.28 5.08
C ARG A 105 0.19 7.99 5.49
N ALA A 106 0.37 6.95 4.68
CA ALA A 106 -0.13 5.61 4.95
C ALA A 106 1.02 4.61 4.89
N PHE A 107 1.18 3.80 5.93
CA PHE A 107 2.14 2.70 5.94
C PHE A 107 1.50 1.45 5.34
N LEU A 108 2.11 0.90 4.29
CA LEU A 108 1.77 -0.42 3.78
C LEU A 108 2.68 -1.43 4.46
N SER A 109 2.11 -2.35 5.24
CA SER A 109 2.85 -3.46 5.84
C SER A 109 2.59 -4.76 5.07
N VAL A 110 3.65 -5.53 4.84
CA VAL A 110 3.59 -6.77 4.06
C VAL A 110 3.69 -7.95 5.01
N ILE A 111 2.61 -8.73 5.08
CA ILE A 111 2.52 -9.93 5.90
C ILE A 111 3.06 -11.09 5.07
N VAL A 112 4.21 -11.63 5.50
CA VAL A 112 4.75 -12.85 4.90
C VAL A 112 4.33 -14.05 5.76
N PRO A 113 3.52 -14.98 5.22
CA PRO A 113 3.16 -16.19 5.94
C PRO A 113 4.41 -17.05 6.17
N PRO A 114 4.55 -17.71 7.33
CA PRO A 114 5.65 -18.64 7.55
C PRO A 114 5.45 -19.92 6.72
N GLU A 115 6.53 -20.68 6.56
CA GLU A 115 6.45 -22.07 6.11
C GLU A 115 5.57 -22.91 7.04
N ARG A 116 5.14 -24.08 6.55
CA ARG A 116 4.36 -25.01 7.36
C ARG A 116 5.12 -25.35 8.65
N PRO A 117 4.50 -25.15 9.84
CA PRO A 117 5.18 -25.41 11.09
C PRO A 117 5.57 -26.88 11.21
N SER A 118 6.76 -27.14 11.74
CA SER A 118 7.26 -28.48 11.99
C SER A 118 7.69 -28.64 13.45
N ILE A 119 7.49 -29.84 13.98
CA ILE A 119 7.98 -30.20 15.31
C ILE A 119 9.37 -30.79 15.15
N THR A 120 10.35 -30.28 15.89
CA THR A 120 11.71 -30.81 15.88
C THR A 120 11.72 -32.25 16.39
N GLY A 121 12.14 -33.20 15.56
CA GLY A 121 12.16 -34.63 15.89
C GLY A 121 10.88 -35.41 15.54
N ALA A 122 9.93 -34.81 14.84
CA ALA A 122 8.77 -35.50 14.25
C ALA A 122 9.17 -36.55 13.19
N PRO A 123 8.31 -37.55 12.88
CA PRO A 123 6.92 -37.72 13.34
C PRO A 123 6.79 -38.32 14.75
N THR A 124 7.80 -39.00 15.26
CA THR A 124 7.76 -39.69 16.55
C THR A 124 8.95 -39.31 17.41
N ILE A 125 8.69 -38.81 18.62
CA ILE A 125 9.70 -38.44 19.59
C ILE A 125 9.69 -39.46 20.74
N PRO A 126 10.75 -40.25 20.94
CA PRO A 126 10.82 -41.18 22.05
C PRO A 126 10.92 -40.41 23.37
N VAL A 127 10.10 -40.79 24.36
CA VAL A 127 10.07 -40.18 25.69
C VAL A 127 10.26 -41.25 26.76
N VAL A 128 10.88 -40.87 27.87
CA VAL A 128 11.05 -41.74 29.04
C VAL A 128 10.02 -41.37 30.09
N LEU A 129 9.33 -42.38 30.64
CA LEU A 129 8.33 -42.19 31.67
C LEU A 129 8.90 -41.39 32.85
N HIS A 130 8.13 -40.43 33.36
CA HIS A 130 8.50 -39.53 34.46
C HIS A 130 9.70 -38.62 34.20
N THR A 131 10.19 -38.52 32.95
CA THR A 131 11.25 -37.60 32.56
C THR A 131 10.67 -36.46 31.70
N PRO A 132 10.72 -35.19 32.16
CA PRO A 132 10.26 -34.05 31.37
C PRO A 132 11.03 -33.96 30.05
N THR A 133 10.33 -33.76 28.93
CA THR A 133 10.93 -33.66 27.60
C THR A 133 10.48 -32.36 26.93
N ASN A 134 11.42 -31.59 26.40
CA ASN A 134 11.11 -30.37 25.64
C ASN A 134 10.78 -30.71 24.19
N ILE A 135 9.64 -30.22 23.72
CA ILE A 135 9.20 -30.33 22.34
C ILE A 135 9.14 -28.92 21.77
N THR A 136 9.82 -28.69 20.65
CA THR A 136 9.84 -27.38 19.99
C THR A 136 9.08 -27.44 18.68
N CYS A 137 8.11 -26.54 18.52
CA CYS A 137 7.45 -26.27 17.25
C CYS A 137 8.14 -25.06 16.61
N ARG A 138 8.49 -25.16 15.33
CA ARG A 138 9.17 -24.11 14.58
C ARG A 138 8.41 -23.80 13.30
N ALA A 139 8.21 -22.51 13.04
CA ALA A 139 7.66 -21.99 11.80
C ALA A 139 8.65 -20.95 11.27
N ASP A 140 9.42 -21.32 10.25
CA ASP A 140 10.41 -20.46 9.63
C ASP A 140 9.79 -19.64 8.48
N LYS A 141 10.56 -18.71 7.92
CA LYS A 141 10.19 -17.94 6.72
C LYS A 141 10.79 -18.60 5.48
#